data_AF-A0A1F7GF61-F1
#
_entry.id   AF-A0A1F7GF61-F1
#
_cell.length_a   1.000
_cell.length_b   1.000
_cell.length_c   1.000
_cell.angle_alpha   90.00
_cell.angle_beta   90.00
_cell.angle_gamma   90.00
#
_symmetry.space_group_name_H-M   'P 1'
#
loop_
_entity.id
_entity.type
_entity.pdbx_description
1 polymer ?
#
loop_
_entity_poly.entity_id
_entity_poly.type
_entity_poly.pdbx_seq_one_letter_code
_entity_poly.pdbx_strand_id
1 'polypeptide(L)'
;MSNRLEGSEGNIKLNGYHEFKPGQSLTFNLKTLNPNGTVSIHPQSCTIGRVHSGGFFGQVIEPVDEDFILKTPTPDPLHHFLRAVNWGHALFPAQINENKAQIEHLGARLIHDVLSPLTQGKSCSPNSLGYTLLNTGFAQVLEKMQGRGLRYDLGHGGEFKRFKGAQAELAGIAYRLGLEQVGQIHPDNPFAMSNLWWDERNNRWIWLDVNPAFRHTGRVWPFFNYKFHDEIRQYFKSESPTFNRIHTQDFRRVVERHRQRFPDELYIRIMSDLDLYDQLWEAKSSQEAGPRRNRAVTLNALSHVLIDAVPGIKNIAVGALIDPVKIIFSPEFRTQNVTGGLEEARSRLLISEDEYNTAIGGLTDDLSEDERRRRDIILKGLPIYYAATGQLLNLAEAAFYAKGVLGDDLASDFLTGFFVGWVLPCIFRFASTKAIGSITKNDLNIAAMLSALPKGLYTYAIVAQYALEPSRGSETIRHYFLRKIIAGMSEKLGGGWGSEQEAKLWNKFGKRLEDWVKPGR
;
A
#
# COMPACT_ATOMS: atom_id res chain seq x y z
N MET A 1 52.55 -3.32 -26.16
CA MET A 1 52.28 -3.64 -24.74
C MET A 1 50.87 -3.15 -24.44
N SER A 2 49.95 -4.11 -24.30
CA SER A 2 48.51 -3.91 -24.18
C SER A 2 48.14 -4.03 -22.70
N ASN A 3 47.66 -2.94 -22.10
CA ASN A 3 47.02 -3.00 -20.79
C ASN A 3 45.53 -3.28 -21.01
N ARG A 4 45.19 -4.57 -20.91
CA ARG A 4 43.82 -5.04 -20.69
C ARG A 4 43.32 -4.46 -19.37
N LEU A 5 42.24 -3.70 -19.42
CA LEU A 5 41.36 -3.50 -18.28
C LEU A 5 40.71 -4.86 -17.98
N GLU A 6 41.13 -5.46 -16.87
CA GLU A 6 40.51 -6.67 -16.34
C GLU A 6 39.05 -6.38 -15.99
N GLY A 7 38.17 -7.14 -16.64
CA GLY A 7 36.74 -7.12 -16.40
C GLY A 7 36.42 -7.60 -15.01
N SER A 8 35.87 -6.73 -14.18
CA SER A 8 35.07 -7.07 -13.01
C SER A 8 33.61 -7.31 -13.43
N GLU A 9 33.39 -8.21 -14.39
CA GLU A 9 32.10 -8.92 -14.47
C GLU A 9 32.08 -9.98 -13.36
N GLY A 10 32.04 -9.49 -12.12
CA GLY A 10 31.73 -10.33 -10.98
C GLY A 10 30.35 -10.90 -11.19
N ASN A 11 30.24 -12.22 -11.29
CA ASN A 11 28.99 -12.95 -11.14
C ASN A 11 28.28 -12.42 -9.89
N ILE A 12 27.30 -11.52 -10.08
CA ILE A 12 26.47 -11.00 -9.00
C ILE A 12 25.67 -12.21 -8.52
N LYS A 13 26.12 -12.84 -7.44
CA LYS A 13 25.29 -13.73 -6.63
C LYS A 13 24.22 -12.85 -6.01
N LEU A 14 23.14 -12.62 -6.75
CA LEU A 14 21.89 -12.13 -6.18
C LEU A 14 21.40 -13.19 -5.20
N ASN A 15 21.85 -13.06 -3.96
CA ASN A 15 21.22 -13.71 -2.83
C ASN A 15 19.78 -13.21 -2.77
N GLY A 16 18.87 -14.03 -2.23
CA GLY A 16 17.45 -13.69 -2.14
C GLY A 16 17.17 -12.39 -1.36
N TYR A 17 15.89 -12.15 -1.09
CA TYR A 17 15.39 -11.05 -0.25
C TYR A 17 16.39 -10.63 0.85
N HIS A 18 16.83 -9.37 0.82
CA HIS A 18 17.69 -8.79 1.85
C HIS A 18 16.87 -7.87 2.73
N GLU A 19 16.89 -8.13 4.03
CA GLU A 19 16.15 -7.33 5.00
C GLU A 19 17.02 -6.16 5.47
N PHE A 20 16.63 -4.93 5.09
CA PHE A 20 17.19 -3.70 5.64
C PHE A 20 16.52 -3.36 6.97
N LYS A 21 17.30 -2.94 7.97
CA LYS A 21 16.79 -2.68 9.33
C LYS A 21 17.02 -1.23 9.77
N PRO A 22 16.05 -0.60 10.47
CA PRO A 22 16.28 0.65 11.19
C PRO A 22 17.51 0.59 12.10
N GLY A 23 18.29 1.67 12.14
CA GLY A 23 19.54 1.79 12.89
C GLY A 23 20.78 1.21 12.19
N GLN A 24 20.63 0.50 11.06
CA GLN A 24 21.76 -0.01 10.29
C GLN A 24 22.43 1.12 9.50
N SER A 25 23.77 1.15 9.50
CA SER A 25 24.53 2.02 8.58
C SER A 25 24.57 1.42 7.17
N LEU A 26 24.31 2.25 6.17
CA LEU A 26 24.33 1.90 4.77
C LEU A 26 25.35 2.78 4.03
N THR A 27 26.42 2.15 3.54
CA THR A 27 27.43 2.80 2.68
C THR A 27 27.21 2.38 1.23
N PHE A 28 27.22 3.34 0.31
CA PHE A 28 26.99 3.08 -1.10
C PHE A 28 27.64 4.14 -1.99
N ASN A 29 27.73 3.88 -3.29
CA ASN A 29 28.24 4.83 -4.28
C ASN A 29 27.06 5.40 -5.07
N LEU A 30 26.71 6.65 -4.81
CA LEU A 30 25.73 7.39 -5.61
C LEU A 30 26.31 7.62 -7.01
N LYS A 31 25.64 7.09 -8.01
CA LYS A 31 25.97 7.28 -9.42
C LYS A 31 24.97 8.24 -10.04
N THR A 32 25.47 9.32 -10.66
CA THR A 32 24.63 10.33 -11.33
C THR A 32 25.01 10.41 -12.79
N LEU A 33 24.02 10.31 -13.68
CA LEU A 33 24.23 10.38 -15.12
C LEU A 33 24.15 11.84 -15.60
N ASN A 34 25.27 12.32 -16.13
CA ASN A 34 25.38 13.67 -16.69
C ASN A 34 24.80 13.73 -18.11
N PRO A 35 24.37 14.91 -18.59
CA PRO A 35 23.81 15.06 -19.94
C PRO A 35 24.73 14.63 -21.09
N ASN A 36 26.05 14.61 -20.85
CA ASN A 36 27.05 14.14 -21.83
C ASN A 36 27.25 12.61 -21.82
N GLY A 37 26.44 11.86 -21.07
CA GLY A 37 26.53 10.41 -20.94
C GLY A 37 27.58 9.89 -19.94
N THR A 38 28.36 10.77 -19.30
CA THR A 38 29.32 10.36 -18.26
C THR A 38 28.62 10.10 -16.93
N VAL A 39 29.15 9.17 -16.13
CA VAL A 39 28.63 8.85 -14.80
C VAL A 39 29.57 9.40 -13.73
N SER A 40 29.07 10.33 -12.92
CA SER A 40 29.75 10.80 -11.70
C SER A 40 29.49 9.83 -10.56
N ILE A 41 30.51 9.56 -9.73
CA ILE A 41 30.41 8.63 -8.60
C ILE A 41 30.76 9.38 -7.31
N HIS A 42 29.84 9.36 -6.35
CA HIS A 42 29.97 10.02 -5.07
C HIS A 42 29.77 8.99 -3.93
N PRO A 43 30.77 8.74 -3.07
CA PRO A 43 30.59 7.86 -1.93
C PRO A 43 29.61 8.50 -0.93
N GLN A 44 28.69 7.70 -0.40
CA GLN A 44 27.65 8.10 0.53
C GLN A 44 27.57 7.12 1.69
N SER A 45 27.19 7.62 2.87
CA SER A 45 26.99 6.82 4.06
C SER A 45 25.87 7.42 4.91
N CYS A 46 24.83 6.65 5.19
CA CYS A 46 23.69 7.12 5.97
C CYS A 46 23.22 6.07 6.98
N THR A 47 22.47 6.49 7.99
CA THR A 47 21.80 5.58 8.92
C THR A 47 20.37 5.34 8.45
N ILE A 48 19.96 4.08 8.35
CA ILE A 48 18.59 3.72 7.98
C ILE A 48 17.66 4.14 9.12
N GLY A 49 16.73 5.05 8.84
CA GLY A 49 15.70 5.45 9.81
C GLY A 49 14.50 4.53 9.73
N ARG A 50 13.94 4.40 8.53
CA ARG A 50 12.73 3.64 8.29
C ARG A 50 12.85 2.81 7.01
N VAL A 51 12.25 1.63 7.03
CA VAL A 51 12.06 0.81 5.83
C VAL A 51 10.58 0.49 5.73
N HIS A 52 9.97 0.76 4.60
CA HIS A 52 8.58 0.41 4.34
C HIS A 52 8.39 -0.17 2.95
N SER A 53 7.29 -0.89 2.75
CA SER A 53 6.93 -1.42 1.45
C SER A 53 6.54 -0.26 0.50
N GLY A 54 7.05 -0.31 -0.73
CA GLY A 54 6.52 0.41 -1.90
C GLY A 54 5.66 -0.49 -2.79
N GLY A 55 5.11 -1.58 -2.24
CA GLY A 55 4.31 -2.58 -2.93
C GLY A 55 5.09 -3.38 -3.97
N PHE A 56 4.50 -3.51 -5.17
CA PHE A 56 5.14 -4.15 -6.32
C PHE A 56 6.41 -3.43 -6.82
N PHE A 57 6.68 -2.22 -6.33
CA PHE A 57 7.71 -1.32 -6.83
C PHE A 57 8.97 -1.28 -5.97
N GLY A 58 9.03 -2.18 -4.99
CA GLY A 58 10.20 -2.37 -4.16
C GLY A 58 10.11 -1.74 -2.78
N GLN A 59 11.04 -2.10 -1.90
CA GLN A 59 11.14 -1.46 -0.58
C GLN A 59 11.69 -0.05 -0.72
N VAL A 60 11.16 0.86 0.10
CA VAL A 60 11.65 2.22 0.27
C VAL A 60 12.41 2.28 1.59
N ILE A 61 13.65 2.75 1.51
CA ILE A 61 14.52 3.02 2.65
C ILE A 61 14.57 4.54 2.80
N GLU A 62 14.14 5.02 3.95
CA GLU A 62 14.23 6.42 4.34
C GLU A 62 15.35 6.57 5.38
N PRO A 63 16.49 7.17 5.00
CA PRO A 63 17.54 7.47 5.96
C PRO A 63 17.13 8.56 6.95
N VAL A 64 17.80 8.56 8.11
CA VAL A 64 17.68 9.60 9.14
C VAL A 64 18.35 10.87 8.66
N ASP A 65 17.68 12.01 8.83
CA ASP A 65 18.21 13.36 8.54
C ASP A 65 18.72 13.60 7.11
N GLU A 66 18.36 12.73 6.17
CA GLU A 66 18.64 12.90 4.74
C GLU A 66 17.41 13.41 3.98
N ASP A 67 17.68 14.14 2.91
CA ASP A 67 16.73 14.71 1.95
C ASP A 67 16.44 13.79 0.75
N PHE A 68 16.89 12.53 0.83
CA PHE A 68 16.63 11.49 -0.18
C PHE A 68 16.03 10.21 0.41
N ILE A 69 15.48 9.38 -0.47
CA ILE A 69 15.07 8.00 -0.19
C ILE A 69 15.78 7.05 -1.18
N LEU A 70 15.99 5.80 -0.76
CA LEU A 70 16.43 4.75 -1.66
C LEU A 70 15.25 3.84 -1.99
N LYS A 71 14.91 3.75 -3.26
CA LYS A 71 13.92 2.82 -3.77
C LYS A 71 14.61 1.60 -4.36
N THR A 72 14.48 0.47 -3.67
CA THR A 72 15.10 -0.80 -4.08
C THR A 72 14.31 -1.45 -5.21
N PRO A 73 14.93 -2.32 -6.03
CA PRO A 73 14.22 -3.08 -7.05
C PRO A 73 13.51 -4.33 -6.49
N THR A 74 13.56 -4.59 -5.18
CA THR A 74 13.04 -5.82 -4.57
C THR A 74 11.71 -5.55 -3.88
N PRO A 75 10.58 -6.10 -4.38
CA PRO A 75 9.28 -5.98 -3.72
C PRO A 75 9.30 -6.56 -2.31
N ASP A 76 8.33 -6.20 -1.49
CA ASP A 76 8.12 -6.90 -0.23
C ASP A 76 7.72 -8.38 -0.45
N PRO A 77 7.79 -9.22 0.60
CA PRO A 77 7.58 -10.66 0.47
C PRO A 77 6.25 -11.06 -0.17
N LEU A 78 5.15 -10.35 0.13
CA LEU A 78 3.84 -10.65 -0.44
C LEU A 78 3.81 -10.35 -1.94
N HIS A 79 4.30 -9.17 -2.34
CA HIS A 79 4.35 -8.79 -3.75
C HIS A 79 5.36 -9.63 -4.55
N HIS A 80 6.48 -10.03 -3.93
CA HIS A 80 7.42 -10.97 -4.52
C HIS A 80 6.78 -12.35 -4.74
N PHE A 81 5.99 -12.85 -3.78
CA PHE A 81 5.22 -14.09 -3.92
C PHE A 81 4.19 -14.00 -5.04
N LEU A 82 3.34 -12.96 -5.05
CA LEU A 82 2.33 -12.75 -6.08
C LEU A 82 2.95 -12.68 -7.47
N ARG A 83 4.11 -12.03 -7.57
CA ARG A 83 4.88 -11.97 -8.81
C ARG A 83 5.41 -13.34 -9.24
N ALA A 84 5.99 -14.11 -8.30
CA ALA A 84 6.50 -15.44 -8.58
C ALA A 84 5.40 -16.39 -9.10
N VAL A 85 4.21 -16.33 -8.51
CA VAL A 85 3.05 -17.13 -8.93
C VAL A 85 2.61 -16.79 -10.35
N ASN A 86 2.55 -15.50 -10.70
CA ASN A 86 1.99 -15.07 -11.97
C ASN A 86 3.01 -15.07 -13.12
N TRP A 87 4.27 -14.83 -12.80
CA TRP A 87 5.29 -14.50 -13.80
C TRP A 87 6.67 -15.10 -13.54
N GLY A 88 6.77 -15.97 -12.53
CA GLY A 88 8.02 -16.60 -12.12
C GLY A 88 8.99 -15.64 -11.47
N HIS A 89 10.22 -16.10 -11.24
CA HIS A 89 11.29 -15.34 -10.58
C HIS A 89 12.09 -14.45 -11.54
N ALA A 90 11.46 -13.95 -12.62
CA ALA A 90 12.15 -13.08 -13.57
C ALA A 90 12.45 -11.75 -12.88
N LEU A 91 13.72 -11.44 -12.64
CA LEU A 91 14.19 -10.20 -11.97
C LEU A 91 13.81 -8.94 -12.76
N PHE A 92 13.70 -7.79 -12.08
CA PHE A 92 13.46 -6.53 -12.80
C PHE A 92 14.67 -6.17 -13.67
N PRO A 93 14.50 -5.50 -14.82
CA PRO A 93 15.63 -5.14 -15.68
C PRO A 93 16.70 -4.36 -14.92
N ALA A 94 16.33 -3.33 -14.15
CA ALA A 94 17.26 -2.56 -13.33
C ALA A 94 17.84 -3.34 -12.14
N GLN A 95 17.33 -4.53 -11.82
CA GLN A 95 17.96 -5.34 -10.78
C GLN A 95 19.33 -5.89 -11.22
N ILE A 96 19.53 -6.07 -12.53
CA ILE A 96 20.70 -6.76 -13.10
C ILE A 96 21.43 -5.96 -14.18
N ASN A 97 20.90 -4.82 -14.61
CA ASN A 97 21.44 -4.05 -15.73
C ASN A 97 21.55 -2.57 -15.36
N GLU A 98 22.77 -2.05 -15.35
CA GLU A 98 23.06 -0.65 -15.03
C GLU A 98 22.45 0.33 -16.02
N ASN A 99 22.47 0.02 -17.33
CA ASN A 99 21.84 0.87 -18.35
C ASN A 99 20.33 0.99 -18.10
N LYS A 100 19.69 -0.04 -17.54
CA LYS A 100 18.26 0.06 -17.14
C LYS A 100 18.06 0.97 -15.95
N ALA A 101 18.96 0.93 -14.97
CA ALA A 101 18.93 1.87 -13.85
C ALA A 101 19.15 3.32 -14.30
N GLN A 102 20.02 3.54 -15.29
CA GLN A 102 20.24 4.83 -15.94
C GLN A 102 19.01 5.35 -16.68
N ILE A 103 18.34 4.48 -17.45
CA ILE A 103 17.09 4.80 -18.15
C ILE A 103 15.98 5.19 -17.16
N GLU A 104 15.87 4.48 -16.04
CA GLU A 104 14.93 4.80 -14.96
C GLU A 104 15.24 6.16 -14.31
N HIS A 105 16.52 6.40 -13.99
CA HIS A 105 16.99 7.68 -13.47
C HIS A 105 16.63 8.86 -14.41
N LEU A 106 16.95 8.74 -15.70
CA LEU A 106 16.61 9.73 -16.71
C LEU A 106 15.10 9.92 -16.84
N GLY A 107 14.34 8.82 -16.87
CA GLY A 107 12.89 8.88 -16.98
C GLY A 107 12.25 9.63 -15.81
N ALA A 108 12.68 9.33 -14.59
CA ALA A 108 12.21 10.02 -13.39
C ALA A 108 12.57 11.51 -13.38
N ARG A 109 13.80 11.86 -13.78
CA ARG A 109 14.26 13.26 -13.92
C ARG A 109 13.47 14.03 -14.97
N LEU A 110 13.27 13.44 -16.16
CA LEU A 110 12.47 14.03 -17.23
C LEU A 110 11.04 14.31 -16.78
N ILE A 111 10.40 13.36 -16.09
CA ILE A 111 9.03 13.54 -15.58
C ILE A 111 8.98 14.67 -14.55
N HIS A 112 9.93 14.69 -13.59
CA HIS A 112 10.03 15.77 -12.60
C HIS A 112 10.12 17.15 -13.26
N ASP A 113 11.02 17.29 -14.24
CA ASP A 113 11.33 18.55 -14.91
C ASP A 113 10.13 19.15 -15.67
N VAL A 114 9.19 18.33 -16.13
CA VAL A 114 8.05 18.80 -16.93
C VAL A 114 6.74 18.93 -16.18
N LEU A 115 6.55 18.18 -15.08
CA LEU A 115 5.25 18.16 -14.39
C LEU A 115 4.84 19.53 -13.87
N SER A 116 5.74 20.23 -13.17
CA SER A 116 5.42 21.55 -12.59
C SER A 116 5.13 22.60 -13.69
N PRO A 117 5.97 22.78 -14.72
CA PRO A 117 5.65 23.69 -15.84
C PRO A 117 4.34 23.36 -16.57
N LEU A 118 4.05 22.07 -16.82
CA LEU A 118 2.86 21.67 -17.58
C LEU A 118 1.57 21.79 -16.76
N THR A 119 1.64 21.57 -15.45
CA THR A 119 0.51 21.69 -14.52
C THR A 119 0.40 23.06 -13.86
N GLN A 120 1.28 24.00 -14.20
CA GLN A 120 1.36 25.33 -13.56
C GLN A 120 1.55 25.23 -12.04
N GLY A 121 2.40 24.30 -11.60
CA GLY A 121 2.73 24.07 -10.18
C GLY A 121 1.68 23.25 -9.40
N LYS A 122 0.56 22.86 -10.01
CA LYS A 122 -0.47 22.04 -9.34
C LYS A 122 0.00 20.62 -9.05
N SER A 123 1.04 20.15 -9.74
CA SER A 123 1.63 18.85 -9.45
C SER A 123 3.14 18.81 -9.64
N CYS A 124 3.78 17.90 -8.91
CA CYS A 124 5.19 17.56 -9.05
C CYS A 124 5.39 16.05 -8.92
N SER A 125 6.63 15.59 -9.09
CA SER A 125 7.10 14.25 -8.71
C SER A 125 8.44 14.40 -7.99
N PRO A 126 8.94 13.37 -7.28
CA PRO A 126 10.30 13.38 -6.77
C PRO A 126 11.31 13.56 -7.90
N ASN A 127 12.35 14.36 -7.69
CA ASN A 127 13.51 14.35 -8.57
C ASN A 127 14.31 13.05 -8.40
N SER A 128 14.98 12.61 -9.47
CA SER A 128 15.95 11.52 -9.37
C SER A 128 17.35 12.10 -9.19
N LEU A 129 17.96 11.82 -8.03
CA LEU A 129 19.30 12.28 -7.67
C LEU A 129 20.40 11.37 -8.25
N GLY A 130 20.03 10.13 -8.60
CA GLY A 130 20.91 9.15 -9.18
C GLY A 130 20.41 7.74 -8.94
N TYR A 131 21.33 6.78 -9.06
CA TYR A 131 21.10 5.38 -8.76
C TYR A 131 22.32 4.80 -8.05
N THR A 132 22.17 3.63 -7.43
CA THR A 132 23.28 2.97 -6.73
C THR A 132 23.13 1.46 -6.80
N LEU A 133 24.24 0.73 -6.76
CA LEU A 133 24.22 -0.72 -6.67
C LEU A 133 24.20 -1.15 -5.19
N LEU A 134 23.11 -1.78 -4.78
CA LEU A 134 22.98 -2.45 -3.49
C LEU A 134 23.05 -3.97 -3.67
N ASN A 135 23.13 -4.71 -2.57
CA ASN A 135 23.07 -6.18 -2.58
C ASN A 135 21.79 -6.74 -3.21
N THR A 136 20.73 -5.93 -3.30
CA THR A 136 19.44 -6.28 -3.90
C THR A 136 19.34 -5.96 -5.40
N GLY A 137 20.31 -5.27 -5.98
CA GLY A 137 20.31 -4.76 -7.36
C GLY A 137 20.48 -3.24 -7.41
N PHE A 138 20.24 -2.62 -8.57
CA PHE A 138 20.33 -1.17 -8.67
C PHE A 138 19.08 -0.51 -8.06
N ALA A 139 19.29 0.28 -7.01
CA ALA A 139 18.28 1.11 -6.36
C ALA A 139 18.31 2.53 -6.92
N GLN A 140 17.14 3.16 -7.01
CA GLN A 140 17.01 4.57 -7.40
C GLN A 140 17.14 5.45 -6.16
N VAL A 141 17.90 6.53 -6.28
CA VAL A 141 18.03 7.55 -5.22
C VAL A 141 17.15 8.73 -5.62
N LEU A 142 16.10 8.96 -4.85
CA LEU A 142 15.06 9.94 -5.17
C LEU A 142 14.98 11.00 -4.09
N GLU A 143 14.60 12.21 -4.46
CA GLU A 143 14.24 13.28 -3.52
C GLU A 143 13.17 12.80 -2.54
N LYS A 144 13.38 13.08 -1.24
CA LYS A 144 12.42 12.76 -0.18
C LYS A 144 11.29 13.80 -0.20
N MET A 145 10.15 13.39 -0.74
CA MET A 145 8.98 14.26 -0.81
C MET A 145 8.26 14.39 0.54
N GLN A 146 7.87 15.62 0.87
CA GLN A 146 7.05 15.92 2.03
C GLN A 146 5.58 15.99 1.60
N GLY A 147 4.78 15.03 2.04
CA GLY A 147 3.36 14.96 1.72
C GLY A 147 2.69 13.78 2.40
N ARG A 148 1.42 13.57 2.09
CA ARG A 148 0.64 12.46 2.64
C ARG A 148 -0.25 11.82 1.61
N GLY A 149 -0.59 10.55 1.80
CA GLY A 149 -1.65 9.89 1.03
C GLY A 149 -3.02 10.55 1.24
N LEU A 150 -4.00 10.10 0.46
CA LEU A 150 -5.36 10.59 0.53
C LEU A 150 -5.97 10.38 1.94
N ARG A 151 -6.53 11.45 2.51
CA ARG A 151 -7.43 11.37 3.67
C ARG A 151 -8.87 11.31 3.17
N TYR A 152 -9.66 10.41 3.75
CA TYR A 152 -11.09 10.33 3.47
C TYR A 152 -11.85 11.21 4.45
N ASP A 153 -11.62 12.51 4.39
CA ASP A 153 -11.79 13.40 5.54
C ASP A 153 -13.11 13.32 6.32
N LEU A 154 -12.92 13.38 7.64
CA LEU A 154 -13.79 13.96 8.66
C LEU A 154 -13.98 15.47 8.40
N GLY A 155 -14.86 15.86 7.48
CA GLY A 155 -15.38 17.23 7.42
C GLY A 155 -15.01 18.06 6.18
N HIS A 156 -13.98 17.71 5.41
CA HIS A 156 -13.72 18.33 4.11
C HIS A 156 -14.22 17.43 2.97
N GLY A 157 -15.54 17.44 2.77
CA GLY A 157 -16.13 16.79 1.61
C GLY A 157 -15.47 17.30 0.32
N GLY A 158 -14.70 16.45 -0.36
CA GLY A 158 -14.10 16.80 -1.66
C GLY A 158 -12.68 16.33 -1.91
N GLU A 159 -11.91 15.86 -0.91
CA GLU A 159 -10.52 15.43 -1.16
C GLU A 159 -10.43 14.29 -2.18
N PHE A 160 -11.29 13.26 -2.08
CA PHE A 160 -11.38 12.20 -3.09
C PHE A 160 -11.78 12.72 -4.48
N LYS A 161 -12.67 13.72 -4.56
CA LYS A 161 -13.05 14.33 -5.85
C LYS A 161 -11.88 15.12 -6.45
N ARG A 162 -11.15 15.88 -5.62
CA ARG A 162 -9.93 16.60 -6.03
C ARG A 162 -8.86 15.63 -6.48
N PHE A 163 -8.68 14.52 -5.76
CA PHE A 163 -7.81 13.42 -6.13
C PHE A 163 -8.17 12.86 -7.51
N LYS A 164 -9.42 12.47 -7.75
CA LYS A 164 -9.83 11.94 -9.07
C LYS A 164 -9.64 12.97 -10.18
N GLY A 165 -9.85 14.27 -9.89
CA GLY A 165 -9.55 15.36 -10.81
C GLY A 165 -8.07 15.44 -11.17
N ALA A 166 -7.19 15.47 -10.16
CA ALA A 166 -5.74 15.51 -10.35
C ALA A 166 -5.21 14.23 -11.03
N GLN A 167 -5.75 13.07 -10.65
CA GLN A 167 -5.44 11.79 -11.25
C GLN A 167 -5.76 11.80 -12.77
N ALA A 168 -6.94 12.27 -13.15
CA ALA A 168 -7.33 12.36 -14.55
C ALA A 168 -6.49 13.39 -15.34
N GLU A 169 -6.19 14.55 -14.73
CA GLU A 169 -5.32 15.57 -15.32
C GLU A 169 -3.91 15.03 -15.57
N LEU A 170 -3.30 14.41 -14.56
CA LEU A 170 -1.96 13.83 -14.64
C LEU A 170 -1.91 12.66 -15.61
N ALA A 171 -2.92 11.77 -15.62
CA ALA A 171 -2.99 10.68 -16.59
C ALA A 171 -3.08 11.23 -18.02
N GLY A 172 -3.89 12.26 -18.25
CA GLY A 172 -3.98 12.94 -19.55
C GLY A 172 -2.67 13.60 -19.97
N ILE A 173 -1.92 14.21 -19.05
CA ILE A 173 -0.58 14.75 -19.31
C ILE A 173 0.39 13.62 -19.69
N ALA A 174 0.39 12.53 -18.93
CA ALA A 174 1.27 11.38 -19.15
C ALA A 174 1.03 10.74 -20.53
N TYR A 175 -0.24 10.54 -20.92
CA TYR A 175 -0.59 10.06 -22.27
C TYR A 175 -0.09 10.99 -23.38
N ARG A 176 -0.19 12.31 -23.20
CA ARG A 176 0.30 13.28 -24.21
C ARG A 176 1.82 13.31 -24.29
N LEU A 177 2.51 13.15 -23.17
CA LEU A 177 3.97 13.12 -23.08
C LEU A 177 4.58 11.82 -23.59
N GLY A 178 3.78 10.81 -23.93
CA GLY A 178 4.35 9.53 -24.34
C GLY A 178 4.80 8.66 -23.17
N LEU A 179 4.20 8.80 -21.98
CA LEU A 179 4.64 8.09 -20.76
C LEU A 179 3.81 6.83 -20.54
N GLU A 180 4.38 5.66 -20.78
CA GLU A 180 3.73 4.40 -20.40
C GLU A 180 3.57 4.25 -18.86
N GLN A 181 4.39 4.99 -18.10
CA GLN A 181 4.31 5.13 -16.64
C GLN A 181 2.94 5.63 -16.14
N VAL A 182 2.08 6.14 -17.03
CA VAL A 182 0.68 6.49 -16.73
C VAL A 182 -0.08 5.37 -16.02
N GLY A 183 0.32 4.11 -16.20
CA GLY A 183 -0.21 2.98 -15.42
C GLY A 183 -0.19 3.20 -13.92
N GLN A 184 0.77 3.96 -13.38
CA GLN A 184 0.89 4.23 -11.93
C GLN A 184 -0.17 5.14 -11.37
N ILE A 185 -0.77 5.95 -12.23
CA ILE A 185 -1.78 6.93 -11.85
C ILE A 185 -3.07 6.71 -12.65
N HIS A 186 -3.18 5.63 -13.41
CA HIS A 186 -4.34 5.38 -14.26
C HIS A 186 -5.64 5.38 -13.43
N PRO A 187 -6.73 6.02 -13.90
CA PRO A 187 -7.99 6.10 -13.15
C PRO A 187 -8.55 4.76 -12.67
N ASP A 188 -8.30 3.69 -13.44
CA ASP A 188 -8.73 2.31 -13.16
C ASP A 188 -7.64 1.44 -12.51
N ASN A 189 -6.47 2.00 -12.17
CA ASN A 189 -5.48 1.29 -11.37
C ASN A 189 -5.91 1.34 -9.89
N PRO A 190 -6.23 0.19 -9.25
CA PRO A 190 -6.70 0.16 -7.87
C PRO A 190 -5.63 0.60 -6.86
N PHE A 191 -4.35 0.65 -7.25
CA PHE A 191 -3.24 1.12 -6.44
C PHE A 191 -2.78 2.54 -6.77
N ALA A 192 -3.40 3.24 -7.73
CA ALA A 192 -2.99 4.60 -8.07
C ALA A 192 -3.08 5.58 -6.89
N MET A 193 -3.94 5.27 -5.93
CA MET A 193 -4.12 6.05 -4.70
C MET A 193 -2.91 6.05 -3.77
N SER A 194 -2.03 5.04 -3.82
CA SER A 194 -0.77 5.06 -3.07
C SER A 194 0.33 5.87 -3.77
N ASN A 195 0.16 6.15 -5.07
CA ASN A 195 1.17 6.83 -5.90
C ASN A 195 0.94 8.34 -6.04
N LEU A 196 -0.15 8.86 -5.50
CA LEU A 196 -0.50 10.28 -5.53
C LEU A 196 -0.69 10.80 -4.11
N TRP A 197 0.20 11.69 -3.69
CA TRP A 197 0.19 12.34 -2.39
C TRP A 197 -0.25 13.79 -2.49
N TRP A 198 -0.74 14.31 -1.38
CA TRP A 198 -1.08 15.70 -1.19
C TRP A 198 0.01 16.40 -0.37
N ASP A 199 0.57 17.47 -0.94
CA ASP A 199 1.50 18.38 -0.27
C ASP A 199 0.70 19.57 0.26
N GLU A 200 0.38 19.56 1.55
CA GLU A 200 -0.40 20.62 2.19
C GLU A 200 0.34 21.96 2.20
N ARG A 201 1.67 21.94 2.33
CA ARG A 201 2.48 23.16 2.44
C ARG A 201 2.48 23.95 1.14
N ASN A 202 2.56 23.24 0.01
CA ASN A 202 2.59 23.85 -1.31
C ASN A 202 1.25 23.75 -2.07
N ASN A 203 0.21 23.18 -1.45
CA ASN A 203 -1.13 23.00 -2.02
C ASN A 203 -1.10 22.35 -3.42
N ARG A 204 -0.37 21.23 -3.55
CA ARG A 204 -0.15 20.53 -4.83
C ARG A 204 -0.18 19.00 -4.68
N TRP A 205 -0.40 18.30 -5.79
CA TRP A 205 -0.33 16.84 -5.84
C TRP A 205 1.08 16.36 -6.18
N ILE A 206 1.56 15.32 -5.50
CA ILE A 206 2.84 14.67 -5.76
C ILE A 206 2.58 13.32 -6.40
N TRP A 207 3.06 13.10 -7.61
CA TRP A 207 3.17 11.78 -8.22
C TRP A 207 4.47 11.12 -7.75
N LEU A 208 4.37 10.23 -6.76
CA LEU A 208 5.52 9.64 -6.07
C LEU A 208 6.30 8.66 -6.93
N ASP A 209 5.60 7.75 -7.59
CA ASP A 209 6.22 6.65 -8.29
C ASP A 209 6.14 6.81 -9.80
N VAL A 210 7.20 7.38 -10.35
CA VAL A 210 7.43 7.51 -11.79
C VAL A 210 8.33 6.38 -12.32
N ASN A 211 8.77 5.49 -11.43
CA ASN A 211 9.64 4.37 -11.78
C ASN A 211 8.83 3.16 -12.22
N PRO A 212 9.47 2.26 -12.98
CA PRO A 212 8.78 1.20 -13.65
C PRO A 212 8.09 0.26 -12.68
N ALA A 213 6.88 -0.04 -13.07
CA ALA A 213 5.94 -0.63 -12.18
C ALA A 213 5.14 -1.62 -12.99
N PHE A 214 5.42 -2.88 -12.70
CA PHE A 214 4.95 -4.05 -13.42
C PHE A 214 5.62 -4.28 -14.78
N ARG A 215 6.34 -5.40 -14.86
CA ARG A 215 6.16 -6.25 -16.04
C ARG A 215 4.73 -6.82 -15.92
N HIS A 216 4.02 -6.99 -17.03
CA HIS A 216 3.07 -8.07 -17.30
C HIS A 216 1.61 -7.71 -17.69
N THR A 217 1.10 -8.62 -18.53
CA THR A 217 -0.25 -8.79 -19.08
C THR A 217 -1.33 -8.55 -18.03
N GLY A 218 -2.45 -7.92 -18.39
CA GLY A 218 -3.52 -7.44 -17.50
C GLY A 218 -4.23 -8.44 -16.57
N ARG A 219 -3.63 -9.55 -16.14
CA ARG A 219 -4.21 -10.50 -15.18
C ARG A 219 -3.21 -10.93 -14.11
N VAL A 220 -3.61 -10.85 -12.86
CA VAL A 220 -2.94 -11.45 -11.67
C VAL A 220 -3.89 -12.48 -11.09
N TRP A 221 -3.60 -13.75 -11.33
CA TRP A 221 -4.30 -14.86 -10.70
C TRP A 221 -3.96 -14.93 -9.20
N PRO A 222 -4.94 -15.26 -8.33
CA PRO A 222 -6.35 -15.52 -8.63
C PRO A 222 -7.27 -14.27 -8.60
N PHE A 223 -6.75 -13.06 -8.34
CA PHE A 223 -7.57 -11.96 -7.80
C PHE A 223 -7.87 -10.78 -8.74
N PHE A 224 -7.10 -10.51 -9.80
CA PHE A 224 -7.20 -9.24 -10.54
C PHE A 224 -7.15 -9.35 -12.07
N ASN A 225 -7.97 -8.54 -12.73
CA ASN A 225 -7.84 -8.20 -14.15
C ASN A 225 -7.65 -6.67 -14.27
N TYR A 226 -6.45 -6.23 -14.61
CA TYR A 226 -6.07 -4.83 -14.80
C TYR A 226 -6.33 -4.41 -16.25
N LYS A 227 -7.59 -4.08 -16.57
CA LYS A 227 -8.01 -3.69 -17.93
C LYS A 227 -7.20 -2.52 -18.49
N PHE A 228 -6.78 -1.58 -17.63
CA PHE A 228 -5.99 -0.42 -18.04
C PHE A 228 -4.64 -0.78 -18.69
N HIS A 229 -4.08 -1.96 -18.40
CA HIS A 229 -2.86 -2.43 -19.08
C HIS A 229 -3.10 -2.64 -20.58
N ASP A 230 -4.26 -3.18 -20.97
CA ASP A 230 -4.57 -3.37 -22.39
C ASP A 230 -4.81 -2.03 -23.09
N GLU A 231 -5.43 -1.06 -22.40
CA GLU A 231 -5.64 0.30 -22.91
C GLU A 231 -4.31 1.03 -23.15
N ILE A 232 -3.39 1.01 -22.18
CA ILE A 232 -2.05 1.59 -22.32
C ILE A 232 -1.29 0.92 -23.47
N ARG A 233 -1.33 -0.43 -23.55
CA ARG A 233 -0.68 -1.18 -24.63
C ARG A 233 -1.21 -0.76 -26.00
N GLN A 234 -2.53 -0.63 -26.14
CA GLN A 234 -3.18 -0.23 -27.39
C GLN A 234 -2.84 1.22 -27.76
N TYR A 235 -2.89 2.13 -26.79
CA TYR A 235 -2.59 3.55 -27.01
C TYR A 235 -1.16 3.76 -27.52
N PHE A 236 -0.18 3.16 -26.84
CA PHE A 236 1.24 3.30 -27.19
C PHE A 236 1.76 2.30 -28.22
N LYS A 237 0.91 1.36 -28.67
CA LYS A 237 1.29 0.24 -29.55
C LYS A 237 2.52 -0.52 -29.02
N SER A 238 2.59 -0.72 -27.70
CA SER A 238 3.77 -1.28 -27.05
C SER A 238 3.95 -2.76 -27.42
N GLU A 239 5.14 -3.09 -27.94
CA GLU A 239 5.50 -4.46 -28.36
C GLU A 239 5.72 -5.41 -27.18
N SER A 240 6.02 -4.85 -26.00
CA SER A 240 6.30 -5.59 -24.77
C SER A 240 5.23 -5.29 -23.73
N PRO A 241 4.88 -6.25 -22.85
CA PRO A 241 4.04 -5.98 -21.68
C PRO A 241 4.80 -5.19 -20.59
N THR A 242 5.72 -4.28 -20.96
CA THR A 242 6.45 -3.39 -20.04
C THR A 242 6.00 -1.97 -20.30
N PHE A 243 5.28 -1.39 -19.33
CA PHE A 243 4.67 -0.07 -19.44
C PHE A 243 5.58 1.05 -18.93
N ASN A 244 6.81 1.09 -19.42
CA ASN A 244 7.86 1.94 -18.83
C ASN A 244 8.70 2.70 -19.86
N ARG A 245 8.30 2.68 -21.12
CA ARG A 245 8.96 3.47 -22.16
C ARG A 245 8.47 4.92 -22.11
N ILE A 246 9.41 5.85 -22.29
CA ILE A 246 9.12 7.21 -22.70
C ILE A 246 9.18 7.26 -24.23
N HIS A 247 8.07 7.61 -24.87
CA HIS A 247 8.00 7.87 -26.31
C HIS A 247 8.51 9.29 -26.55
N THR A 248 9.84 9.40 -26.64
CA THR A 248 10.59 10.67 -26.64
C THR A 248 10.15 11.65 -27.72
N GLN A 249 9.66 11.18 -28.88
CA GLN A 249 9.10 12.05 -29.92
C GLN A 249 7.84 12.81 -29.46
N ASP A 250 6.93 12.14 -28.76
CA ASP A 250 5.73 12.78 -28.21
C ASP A 250 6.11 13.72 -27.07
N PHE A 251 7.08 13.31 -26.24
CA PHE A 251 7.63 14.14 -25.16
C PHE A 251 8.20 15.45 -25.71
N ARG A 252 9.11 15.39 -26.70
CA ARG A 252 9.70 16.57 -27.36
C ARG A 252 8.61 17.49 -27.90
N ARG A 253 7.64 16.94 -28.64
CA ARG A 253 6.53 17.70 -29.22
C ARG A 253 5.72 18.47 -28.18
N VAL A 254 5.46 17.86 -27.01
CA VAL A 254 4.72 18.52 -25.93
C VAL A 254 5.55 19.63 -25.29
N VAL A 255 6.83 19.39 -25.02
CA VAL A 255 7.74 20.38 -24.42
C VAL A 255 7.91 21.57 -25.35
N GLU A 256 8.16 21.34 -26.64
CA GLU A 256 8.29 22.39 -27.68
C GLU A 256 7.01 23.23 -27.79
N ARG A 257 5.83 22.59 -27.83
CA ARG A 257 4.54 23.29 -27.88
C ARG A 257 4.31 24.21 -26.67
N HIS A 258 4.93 23.90 -25.53
CA HIS A 258 4.83 24.67 -24.31
C HIS A 258 6.13 25.37 -23.93
N ARG A 259 7.04 25.61 -24.90
CA ARG A 259 8.39 26.14 -24.68
C ARG A 259 8.44 27.36 -23.76
N GLN A 260 7.46 28.26 -23.88
CA GLN A 260 7.32 29.47 -23.08
C GLN A 260 7.15 29.23 -21.57
N ARG A 261 6.85 27.99 -21.15
CA ARG A 261 6.71 27.59 -19.75
C ARG A 261 8.02 27.09 -19.13
N PHE A 262 9.08 26.95 -19.92
CA PHE A 262 10.36 26.40 -19.50
C PHE A 262 11.45 27.46 -19.58
N PRO A 263 12.25 27.67 -18.51
CA PRO A 263 13.51 28.39 -18.61
C PRO A 263 14.42 27.77 -19.67
N ASP A 264 15.25 28.59 -20.32
CA ASP A 264 16.08 28.16 -21.45
C ASP A 264 17.05 27.03 -21.07
N GLU A 265 17.69 27.14 -19.91
CA GLU A 265 18.60 26.12 -19.38
C GLU A 265 17.88 24.78 -19.13
N LEU A 266 16.67 24.84 -18.57
CA LEU A 266 15.85 23.65 -18.32
C LEU A 266 15.44 22.99 -19.63
N TYR A 267 15.00 23.77 -20.61
CA TYR A 267 14.62 23.26 -21.93
C TYR A 267 15.79 22.55 -22.61
N ILE A 268 16.99 23.17 -22.63
CA ILE A 268 18.18 22.58 -23.23
C ILE A 268 18.52 21.25 -22.55
N ARG A 269 18.50 21.22 -21.21
CA ARG A 269 18.74 19.99 -20.44
C ARG A 269 17.74 18.89 -20.80
N ILE A 270 16.44 19.19 -20.82
CA ILE A 270 15.39 18.21 -21.17
C ILE A 270 15.65 17.60 -22.55
N MET A 271 16.00 18.43 -23.55
CA MET A 271 16.27 17.93 -24.90
C MET A 271 17.51 17.05 -24.95
N SER A 272 18.60 17.44 -24.28
CA SER A 272 19.80 16.59 -24.17
C SER A 272 19.53 15.28 -23.45
N ASP A 273 18.73 15.29 -22.39
CA ASP A 273 18.35 14.10 -21.64
C ASP A 273 17.47 13.14 -22.48
N LEU A 274 16.59 13.68 -23.33
CA LEU A 274 15.81 12.87 -24.28
C LEU A 274 16.69 12.23 -25.36
N ASP A 275 17.70 12.95 -25.85
CA ASP A 275 18.68 12.40 -26.81
C ASP A 275 19.50 11.28 -26.17
N LEU A 276 19.96 11.47 -24.93
CA LEU A 276 20.67 10.45 -24.17
C LEU A 276 19.78 9.24 -23.85
N TYR A 277 18.50 9.48 -23.52
CA TYR A 277 17.52 8.42 -23.31
C TYR A 277 17.37 7.55 -24.57
N ASP A 278 17.24 8.16 -25.75
CA ASP A 278 17.13 7.44 -27.03
C ASP A 278 18.39 6.59 -27.28
N GLN A 279 19.59 7.15 -27.08
CA GLN A 279 20.86 6.41 -27.24
C GLN A 279 20.94 5.19 -26.32
N LEU A 280 20.63 5.34 -25.03
CA LEU A 280 20.65 4.25 -24.06
C LEU A 280 19.54 3.22 -24.35
N TRP A 281 18.39 3.66 -24.84
CA TRP A 281 17.29 2.79 -25.20
C TRP A 281 17.57 1.98 -26.46
N GLU A 282 18.27 2.52 -27.46
CA GLU A 282 18.65 1.83 -28.70
C GLU A 282 19.78 0.81 -28.48
N ALA A 283 20.72 1.09 -27.56
CA ALA A 283 21.76 0.15 -27.14
C ALA A 283 21.18 -1.19 -26.61
N LYS A 284 19.91 -1.20 -26.20
CA LYS A 284 19.11 -2.37 -25.76
C LYS A 284 19.00 -3.48 -26.80
N SER A 285 18.97 -3.16 -28.10
CA SER A 285 18.67 -4.14 -29.16
C SER A 285 19.73 -5.23 -29.32
N SER A 286 20.88 -5.08 -28.66
CA SER A 286 22.07 -5.92 -28.85
C SER A 286 22.32 -6.93 -27.72
N GLN A 287 21.58 -6.86 -26.60
CA GLN A 287 21.83 -7.68 -25.39
C GLN A 287 20.54 -8.06 -24.65
N GLU A 288 19.72 -8.99 -25.17
CA GLU A 288 18.67 -9.63 -24.36
C GLU A 288 18.60 -11.14 -24.59
N ALA A 289 19.33 -11.91 -23.78
CA ALA A 289 19.00 -13.30 -23.42
C ALA A 289 19.36 -13.55 -21.94
N GLY A 290 18.55 -13.04 -21.02
CA GLY A 290 18.65 -13.41 -19.61
C GLY A 290 18.17 -14.84 -19.38
N PRO A 291 18.81 -15.63 -18.50
CA PRO A 291 18.48 -17.04 -18.32
C PRO A 291 17.08 -17.21 -17.72
N ARG A 292 16.22 -17.96 -18.43
CA ARG A 292 14.98 -18.51 -17.85
C ARG A 292 15.36 -19.49 -16.74
N ARG A 293 15.17 -19.13 -15.47
CA ARG A 293 15.30 -20.10 -14.37
C ARG A 293 14.24 -21.20 -14.55
N ASN A 294 14.69 -22.45 -14.51
CA ASN A 294 13.89 -23.66 -14.70
C ASN A 294 12.71 -23.73 -13.71
N ARG A 295 11.50 -24.03 -14.23
CA ARG A 295 10.24 -24.20 -13.47
C ARG A 295 10.32 -25.24 -12.33
N ALA A 296 11.28 -26.16 -12.36
CA ALA A 296 11.44 -27.21 -11.35
C ALA A 296 12.01 -26.70 -10.00
N VAL A 297 12.80 -25.62 -10.02
CA VAL A 297 13.33 -24.99 -8.79
C VAL A 297 12.23 -24.18 -8.07
N THR A 298 11.12 -23.91 -8.76
CA THR A 298 10.01 -23.08 -8.30
C THR A 298 9.20 -23.74 -7.18
N LEU A 299 9.09 -25.07 -7.12
CA LEU A 299 8.31 -25.77 -6.08
C LEU A 299 9.05 -25.86 -4.73
N ASN A 300 10.37 -26.08 -4.74
CA ASN A 300 11.19 -26.11 -3.51
C ASN A 300 11.48 -24.71 -2.94
N ALA A 301 11.54 -23.68 -3.78
CA ALA A 301 11.59 -22.30 -3.28
C ALA A 301 10.22 -21.84 -2.74
N LEU A 302 9.11 -22.31 -3.34
CA LEU A 302 7.77 -22.08 -2.81
C LEU A 302 7.58 -22.73 -1.44
N SER A 303 8.13 -23.92 -1.17
CA SER A 303 7.95 -24.58 0.13
C SER A 303 8.60 -23.80 1.26
N HIS A 304 9.80 -23.26 1.08
CA HIS A 304 10.46 -22.42 2.10
C HIS A 304 9.76 -21.07 2.30
N VAL A 305 9.33 -20.40 1.22
CA VAL A 305 8.58 -19.12 1.32
C VAL A 305 7.17 -19.34 1.85
N LEU A 306 6.51 -20.45 1.52
CA LEU A 306 5.22 -20.82 2.12
C LEU A 306 5.41 -21.16 3.59
N ILE A 307 6.42 -21.91 4.00
CA ILE A 307 6.61 -22.24 5.42
C ILE A 307 6.83 -20.97 6.27
N ASP A 308 7.48 -19.94 5.72
CA ASP A 308 7.69 -18.65 6.39
C ASP A 308 6.55 -17.62 6.19
N ALA A 309 5.74 -17.72 5.12
CA ALA A 309 4.57 -16.86 4.85
C ALA A 309 3.22 -17.47 5.29
N VAL A 310 3.21 -18.76 5.69
CA VAL A 310 2.07 -19.49 6.26
C VAL A 310 1.98 -19.42 7.80
N PRO A 311 2.42 -18.36 8.51
CA PRO A 311 1.77 -18.00 9.77
C PRO A 311 0.30 -17.60 9.52
N GLY A 312 -0.01 -16.98 8.37
CA GLY A 312 -1.33 -16.41 8.09
C GLY A 312 -2.48 -17.42 8.00
N ILE A 313 -2.29 -18.57 7.35
CA ILE A 313 -3.38 -19.55 7.14
C ILE A 313 -3.61 -20.41 8.38
N LYS A 314 -2.55 -20.76 9.12
CA LYS A 314 -2.68 -21.41 10.44
C LYS A 314 -3.33 -20.46 11.45
N ASN A 315 -3.04 -19.16 11.36
CA ASN A 315 -3.68 -18.12 12.18
C ASN A 315 -5.13 -17.79 11.80
N ILE A 316 -5.64 -18.15 10.62
CA ILE A 316 -7.08 -17.96 10.34
C ILE A 316 -7.93 -18.98 11.12
N ALA A 317 -7.46 -20.21 11.25
CA ALA A 317 -8.15 -21.25 12.03
C ALA A 317 -7.83 -21.19 13.54
N VAL A 318 -6.59 -20.82 13.90
CA VAL A 318 -6.14 -20.73 15.30
C VAL A 318 -6.35 -19.32 15.89
N GLY A 319 -6.21 -18.26 15.10
CA GLY A 319 -6.49 -16.87 15.50
C GLY A 319 -7.98 -16.59 15.76
N ALA A 320 -8.88 -17.30 15.07
CA ALA A 320 -10.32 -17.25 15.39
C ALA A 320 -10.65 -17.73 16.81
N LEU A 321 -9.78 -18.54 17.43
CA LEU A 321 -9.89 -19.01 18.83
C LEU A 321 -8.97 -18.24 19.80
N ILE A 322 -7.82 -17.76 19.33
CA ILE A 322 -6.83 -17.04 20.15
C ILE A 322 -7.15 -15.54 20.30
N ASP A 323 -7.68 -14.87 19.27
CA ASP A 323 -7.98 -13.44 19.33
C ASP A 323 -9.06 -13.10 20.37
N PRO A 324 -10.16 -13.86 20.53
CA PRO A 324 -11.15 -13.59 21.58
C PRO A 324 -10.53 -13.71 22.98
N VAL A 325 -9.72 -14.74 23.23
CA VAL A 325 -9.05 -14.95 24.53
C VAL A 325 -8.05 -13.83 24.81
N LYS A 326 -7.24 -13.42 23.82
CA LYS A 326 -6.30 -12.29 23.97
C LYS A 326 -7.01 -10.95 24.16
N ILE A 327 -8.11 -10.69 23.47
CA ILE A 327 -8.94 -9.49 23.68
C ILE A 327 -9.52 -9.47 25.10
N ILE A 328 -9.92 -10.62 25.65
CA ILE A 328 -10.47 -10.71 27.01
C ILE A 328 -9.39 -10.47 28.07
N PHE A 329 -8.22 -11.08 27.91
CA PHE A 329 -7.24 -11.21 29.00
C PHE A 329 -5.98 -10.34 28.87
N SER A 330 -5.71 -9.70 27.71
CA SER A 330 -4.55 -8.81 27.51
C SER A 330 -4.98 -7.35 27.31
N PRO A 331 -4.73 -6.45 28.28
CA PRO A 331 -4.86 -5.01 28.12
C PRO A 331 -4.08 -4.47 26.91
N GLU A 332 -2.87 -4.98 26.68
CA GLU A 332 -1.98 -4.56 25.61
C GLU A 332 -2.59 -4.88 24.24
N PHE A 333 -3.15 -6.08 24.08
CA PHE A 333 -3.82 -6.50 22.84
C PHE A 333 -5.05 -5.65 22.53
N ARG A 334 -5.78 -5.18 23.56
CA ARG A 334 -6.92 -4.27 23.37
C ARG A 334 -6.45 -2.91 22.89
N THR A 335 -5.45 -2.32 23.54
CA THR A 335 -4.86 -1.04 23.11
C THR A 335 -4.35 -1.14 21.68
N GLN A 336 -3.58 -2.18 21.35
CA GLN A 336 -3.08 -2.41 19.98
C GLN A 336 -4.20 -2.57 18.93
N ASN A 337 -5.36 -3.12 19.29
CA ASN A 337 -6.48 -3.19 18.34
C ASN A 337 -7.15 -1.83 18.12
N VAL A 338 -7.26 -1.02 19.19
CA VAL A 338 -7.77 0.36 19.14
C VAL A 338 -6.83 1.25 18.33
N THR A 339 -5.55 1.22 18.66
CA THR A 339 -4.52 2.06 18.06
C THR A 339 -4.05 1.50 16.73
N GLY A 340 -4.31 0.22 16.42
CA GLY A 340 -3.77 -0.41 15.23
C GLY A 340 -4.25 0.16 13.90
N GLY A 341 -5.36 0.92 13.87
CA GLY A 341 -5.74 1.73 12.71
C GLY A 341 -4.92 3.02 12.62
N LEU A 342 -4.69 3.66 13.76
CA LEU A 342 -3.88 4.87 13.92
C LEU A 342 -2.39 4.59 13.65
N GLU A 343 -1.86 3.46 14.13
CA GLU A 343 -0.52 2.96 13.87
C GLU A 343 -0.32 2.69 12.37
N GLU A 344 -1.32 2.11 11.70
CA GLU A 344 -1.28 1.89 10.25
C GLU A 344 -1.38 3.21 9.48
N ALA A 345 -2.16 4.18 9.98
CA ALA A 345 -2.22 5.51 9.40
C ALA A 345 -0.86 6.23 9.48
N ARG A 346 -0.21 6.17 10.63
CA ARG A 346 1.17 6.63 10.83
C ARG A 346 2.17 5.84 9.99
N SER A 347 1.97 4.53 9.88
CA SER A 347 2.82 3.64 9.10
C SER A 347 2.77 3.97 7.59
N ARG A 348 1.70 4.65 7.16
CA ARG A 348 1.46 5.08 5.77
C ARG A 348 1.58 6.60 5.57
N LEU A 349 2.07 7.33 6.56
CA LEU A 349 2.23 8.79 6.50
C LEU A 349 0.91 9.52 6.20
N LEU A 350 -0.21 8.96 6.66
CA LEU A 350 -1.53 9.60 6.54
C LEU A 350 -1.74 10.64 7.64
N ILE A 351 -1.06 10.49 8.78
CA ILE A 351 -1.00 11.42 9.91
C ILE A 351 0.45 11.71 10.29
N SER A 352 0.69 12.88 10.87
CA SER A 352 1.98 13.25 11.45
C SER A 352 2.23 12.53 12.77
N GLU A 353 3.50 12.50 13.22
CA GLU A 353 3.84 12.00 14.56
C GLU A 353 3.16 12.83 15.66
N ASP A 354 2.98 14.14 15.47
CA ASP A 354 2.28 14.99 16.43
C ASP A 354 0.79 14.66 16.53
N GLU A 355 0.13 14.42 15.38
CA GLU A 355 -1.26 13.96 15.32
C GLU A 355 -1.41 12.59 16.00
N TYR A 356 -0.46 11.68 15.77
CA TYR A 356 -0.42 10.38 16.43
C TYR A 356 -0.23 10.51 17.96
N ASN A 357 0.77 11.25 18.41
CA ASN A 357 1.08 11.44 19.82
C ASN A 357 -0.06 12.12 20.57
N THR A 358 -0.72 13.09 19.94
CA THR A 358 -1.92 13.75 20.49
C THR A 358 -3.06 12.77 20.66
N ALA A 359 -3.31 11.92 19.65
CA ALA A 359 -4.37 10.93 19.70
C ALA A 359 -4.11 9.83 20.74
N ILE A 360 -2.87 9.34 20.83
CA ILE A 360 -2.48 8.35 21.84
C ILE A 360 -2.49 8.94 23.26
N GLY A 361 -2.03 10.18 23.44
CA GLY A 361 -2.02 10.85 24.74
C GLY A 361 -3.40 10.91 25.39
N GLY A 362 -4.46 11.09 24.61
CA GLY A 362 -5.84 11.06 25.11
C GLY A 362 -6.36 9.68 25.53
N LEU A 363 -5.68 8.58 25.20
CA LEU A 363 -6.05 7.24 25.70
C LEU A 363 -5.51 6.97 27.11
N THR A 364 -4.56 7.79 27.58
CA THR A 364 -3.79 7.60 28.82
C THR A 364 -4.15 8.59 29.94
N ASP A 365 -5.09 9.50 29.72
CA ASP A 365 -5.54 10.47 30.74
C ASP A 365 -6.16 9.75 31.96
N ASP A 366 -5.96 10.32 33.15
CA ASP A 366 -6.39 9.76 34.45
C ASP A 366 -7.93 9.66 34.53
N LEU A 367 -8.46 8.51 34.13
CA LEU A 367 -9.89 8.19 34.26
C LEU A 367 -10.29 8.11 35.74
N SER A 368 -11.46 8.65 36.07
CA SER A 368 -12.11 8.45 37.36
C SER A 368 -12.42 6.96 37.61
N GLU A 369 -12.64 6.58 38.87
CA GLU A 369 -12.89 5.19 39.27
C GLU A 369 -14.16 4.61 38.61
N ASP A 370 -15.20 5.43 38.45
CA ASP A 370 -16.44 5.07 37.75
C ASP A 370 -16.22 4.89 36.24
N GLU A 371 -15.38 5.71 35.61
CA GLU A 371 -14.99 5.57 34.20
C GLU A 371 -14.16 4.31 33.97
N ARG A 372 -13.21 4.01 34.86
CA ARG A 372 -12.45 2.74 34.84
C ARG A 372 -13.37 1.53 34.96
N ARG A 373 -14.38 1.60 35.84
CA ARG A 373 -15.35 0.52 36.05
C ARG A 373 -16.25 0.30 34.83
N ARG A 374 -16.74 1.38 34.20
CA ARG A 374 -17.52 1.30 32.96
C ARG A 374 -16.69 0.73 31.81
N ARG A 375 -15.45 1.22 31.68
CA ARG A 375 -14.46 0.73 30.72
C ARG A 375 -14.19 -0.77 30.93
N ASP A 376 -14.03 -1.24 32.16
CA ASP A 376 -13.80 -2.66 32.46
C ASP A 376 -14.98 -3.57 32.08
N ILE A 377 -16.22 -3.12 32.30
CA ILE A 377 -17.42 -3.86 31.88
C ILE A 377 -17.48 -3.99 30.36
N ILE A 378 -17.13 -2.92 29.63
CA ILE A 378 -17.11 -2.91 28.16
C ILE A 378 -15.94 -3.76 27.62
N LEU A 379 -14.74 -3.63 28.22
CA LEU A 379 -13.52 -4.27 27.74
C LEU A 379 -13.36 -5.73 28.17
N LYS A 380 -14.09 -6.20 29.20
CA LYS A 380 -14.06 -7.60 29.66
C LYS A 380 -15.40 -8.29 29.39
N GLY A 381 -16.52 -7.65 29.67
CA GLY A 381 -17.86 -8.27 29.58
C GLY A 381 -18.33 -8.56 28.16
N LEU A 382 -18.29 -7.58 27.26
CA LEU A 382 -18.68 -7.75 25.85
C LEU A 382 -17.85 -8.79 25.09
N PRO A 383 -16.51 -8.80 25.19
CA PRO A 383 -15.72 -9.84 24.52
C PRO A 383 -15.97 -11.24 25.05
N ILE A 384 -16.13 -11.43 26.37
CA ILE A 384 -16.52 -12.73 26.95
C ILE A 384 -17.87 -13.17 26.37
N TYR A 385 -18.83 -12.25 26.32
CA TYR A 385 -20.15 -12.50 25.77
C TYR A 385 -20.10 -12.88 24.28
N TYR A 386 -19.33 -12.16 23.45
CA TYR A 386 -19.19 -12.47 22.03
C TYR A 386 -18.43 -13.77 21.77
N ALA A 387 -17.43 -14.10 22.59
CA ALA A 387 -16.72 -15.37 22.50
C ALA A 387 -17.65 -16.55 22.81
N ALA A 388 -18.41 -16.47 23.91
CA ALA A 388 -19.35 -17.50 24.31
C ALA A 388 -20.46 -17.72 23.27
N THR A 389 -21.06 -16.63 22.77
CA THR A 389 -22.10 -16.71 21.72
C THR A 389 -21.55 -17.21 20.38
N GLY A 390 -20.34 -16.80 20.00
CA GLY A 390 -19.66 -17.30 18.80
C GLY A 390 -19.40 -18.81 18.85
N GLN A 391 -18.99 -19.35 20.01
CA GLN A 391 -18.75 -20.80 20.16
C GLN A 391 -20.05 -21.61 20.07
N LEU A 392 -21.12 -21.16 20.71
CA LEU A 392 -22.43 -21.83 20.64
C LEU A 392 -22.96 -21.90 19.20
N LEU A 393 -22.78 -20.83 18.43
CA LEU A 393 -23.24 -20.76 17.05
C LEU A 393 -22.33 -21.53 16.08
N ASN A 394 -21.02 -21.59 16.34
CA ASN A 394 -20.09 -22.47 15.61
C ASN A 394 -20.43 -23.95 15.82
N LEU A 395 -20.79 -24.33 17.05
CA LEU A 395 -21.19 -25.70 17.36
C LEU A 395 -22.48 -26.07 16.62
N ALA A 396 -23.45 -25.16 16.59
CA ALA A 396 -24.69 -25.34 15.85
C ALA A 396 -24.46 -25.42 14.33
N GLU A 397 -23.65 -24.52 13.75
CA GLU A 397 -23.25 -24.57 12.33
C GLU A 397 -22.57 -25.90 11.96
N ALA A 398 -21.62 -26.35 12.78
CA ALA A 398 -20.91 -27.62 12.56
C ALA A 398 -21.86 -28.82 12.61
N ALA A 399 -22.88 -28.79 13.49
CA ALA A 399 -23.89 -29.84 13.57
C ALA A 399 -24.75 -29.91 12.29
N PHE A 400 -25.11 -28.76 11.70
CA PHE A 400 -25.86 -28.73 10.43
C PHE A 400 -25.01 -29.21 9.25
N TYR A 401 -23.73 -28.83 9.16
CA TYR A 401 -22.85 -29.34 8.12
C TYR A 401 -22.57 -30.84 8.26
N ALA A 402 -22.35 -31.33 9.49
CA ALA A 402 -22.18 -32.76 9.74
C ALA A 402 -23.45 -33.55 9.37
N LYS A 403 -24.63 -33.01 9.67
CA LYS A 403 -25.92 -33.60 9.29
C LYS A 403 -26.10 -33.65 7.76
N GLY A 404 -25.77 -32.58 7.04
CA GLY A 404 -25.85 -32.54 5.58
C GLY A 404 -24.88 -33.50 4.88
N VAL A 405 -23.70 -33.73 5.45
CA VAL A 405 -22.70 -34.69 4.94
C VAL A 405 -23.13 -36.15 5.20
N LEU A 406 -23.92 -36.38 6.24
CA LEU A 406 -24.38 -37.72 6.66
C LEU A 406 -25.84 -38.02 6.28
N GLY A 407 -26.53 -37.10 5.60
CA GLY A 407 -27.97 -37.17 5.34
C GLY A 407 -28.35 -36.91 3.87
N ASP A 408 -29.64 -37.05 3.58
CA ASP A 408 -30.16 -37.10 2.20
C ASP A 408 -30.40 -35.71 1.55
N ASP A 409 -30.39 -34.61 2.31
CA ASP A 409 -30.72 -33.26 1.83
C ASP A 409 -29.60 -32.23 2.10
N LEU A 410 -28.46 -32.47 1.45
CA LEU A 410 -27.22 -31.68 1.55
C LEU A 410 -27.44 -30.18 1.33
N ALA A 411 -28.30 -29.79 0.39
CA ALA A 411 -28.49 -28.38 0.02
C ALA A 411 -29.23 -27.59 1.12
N SER A 412 -30.28 -28.18 1.69
CA SER A 412 -31.08 -27.57 2.77
C SER A 412 -30.27 -27.47 4.06
N ASP A 413 -29.56 -28.53 4.44
CA ASP A 413 -28.75 -28.56 5.66
C ASP A 413 -27.50 -27.65 5.54
N PHE A 414 -26.92 -27.51 4.34
CA PHE A 414 -25.83 -26.55 4.09
C PHE A 414 -26.32 -25.08 4.14
N LEU A 415 -27.48 -24.77 3.53
CA LEU A 415 -28.09 -23.42 3.61
C LEU A 415 -28.49 -23.06 5.05
N THR A 416 -28.99 -24.03 5.81
CA THR A 416 -29.34 -23.84 7.22
C THR A 416 -28.10 -23.64 8.08
N GLY A 417 -27.04 -24.44 7.85
CA GLY A 417 -25.73 -24.25 8.47
C GLY A 417 -25.15 -22.86 8.19
N PHE A 418 -25.24 -22.39 6.93
CA PHE A 418 -24.84 -21.04 6.56
C PHE A 418 -25.66 -19.97 7.30
N PHE A 419 -26.98 -20.08 7.32
CA PHE A 419 -27.84 -19.13 8.04
C PHE A 419 -27.53 -19.07 9.54
N VAL A 420 -27.35 -20.23 10.18
CA VAL A 420 -27.02 -20.35 11.61
C VAL A 420 -25.60 -19.85 11.92
N GLY A 421 -24.65 -20.05 11.00
CA GLY A 421 -23.25 -19.65 11.16
C GLY A 421 -22.96 -18.20 10.82
N TRP A 422 -23.75 -17.58 9.94
CA TRP A 422 -23.44 -16.25 9.37
C TRP A 422 -24.51 -15.20 9.63
N VAL A 423 -25.80 -15.55 9.61
CA VAL A 423 -26.90 -14.57 9.68
C VAL A 423 -27.43 -14.44 11.11
N LEU A 424 -27.82 -15.56 11.72
CA LEU A 424 -28.36 -15.60 13.08
C LEU A 424 -27.43 -14.99 14.16
N PRO A 425 -26.09 -15.17 14.10
CA PRO A 425 -25.17 -14.54 15.05
C PRO A 425 -25.19 -13.02 14.99
N CYS A 426 -25.39 -12.44 13.80
CA CYS A 426 -25.45 -10.99 13.61
C CYS A 426 -26.67 -10.40 14.34
N ILE A 427 -27.82 -11.05 14.21
CA ILE A 427 -29.07 -10.63 14.87
C ILE A 427 -28.96 -10.80 16.39
N PHE A 428 -28.48 -11.96 16.85
CA PHE A 428 -28.40 -12.27 18.27
C PHE A 428 -27.42 -11.33 19.00
N ARG A 429 -26.23 -11.10 18.44
CA ARG A 429 -25.23 -10.20 19.04
C ARG A 429 -25.70 -8.75 19.08
N PHE A 430 -26.43 -8.28 18.06
CA PHE A 430 -27.04 -6.95 18.08
C PHE A 430 -28.04 -6.81 19.23
N ALA A 431 -29.00 -7.73 19.31
CA ALA A 431 -30.05 -7.68 20.32
C ALA A 431 -29.49 -7.80 21.74
N SER A 432 -28.53 -8.69 21.94
CA SER A 432 -27.91 -8.89 23.24
C SER A 432 -27.03 -7.74 23.69
N THR A 433 -26.30 -7.10 22.77
CA THR A 433 -25.48 -5.93 23.10
C THR A 433 -26.36 -4.76 23.51
N LYS A 434 -27.51 -4.58 22.85
CA LYS A 434 -28.53 -3.61 23.29
C LYS A 434 -29.09 -3.95 24.66
N ALA A 435 -29.38 -5.22 24.93
CA ALA A 435 -29.87 -5.66 26.24
C ALA A 435 -28.83 -5.40 27.34
N ILE A 436 -27.55 -5.73 27.10
CA ILE A 436 -26.44 -5.44 28.03
C ILE A 436 -26.30 -3.94 28.25
N GLY A 437 -26.42 -3.12 27.20
CA GLY A 437 -26.35 -1.66 27.32
C GLY A 437 -27.45 -1.10 28.22
N SER A 438 -28.67 -1.59 28.04
CA SER A 438 -29.81 -1.26 28.90
C SER A 438 -29.60 -1.68 30.35
N ILE A 439 -29.13 -2.91 30.60
CA ILE A 439 -28.88 -3.45 31.95
C ILE A 439 -27.76 -2.68 32.65
N THR A 440 -26.70 -2.34 31.93
CA THR A 440 -25.51 -1.67 32.49
C THR A 440 -25.60 -0.14 32.47
N LYS A 441 -26.70 0.42 31.96
CA LYS A 441 -26.88 1.87 31.72
C LYS A 441 -25.73 2.49 30.92
N ASN A 442 -25.08 1.70 30.07
CA ASN A 442 -24.05 2.16 29.15
C ASN A 442 -24.66 2.30 27.76
N ASP A 443 -24.33 3.38 27.04
CA ASP A 443 -24.70 3.50 25.63
C ASP A 443 -23.82 2.57 24.79
N LEU A 444 -24.35 1.38 24.48
CA LEU A 444 -23.71 0.37 23.65
C LEU A 444 -24.33 0.29 22.25
N ASN A 445 -25.01 1.33 21.78
CA ASN A 445 -25.68 1.30 20.49
C ASN A 445 -24.71 0.99 19.33
N ILE A 446 -23.48 1.50 19.42
CA ILE A 446 -22.46 1.35 18.39
C ILE A 446 -21.83 -0.04 18.44
N ALA A 447 -21.48 -0.52 19.64
CA ALA A 447 -21.10 -1.92 19.83
C ALA A 447 -22.18 -2.87 19.29
N ALA A 448 -23.47 -2.58 19.55
CA ALA A 448 -24.56 -3.42 19.08
C ALA A 448 -24.60 -3.46 17.55
N MET A 449 -24.52 -2.31 16.88
CA MET A 449 -24.54 -2.23 15.42
C MET A 449 -23.34 -2.93 14.77
N LEU A 450 -22.13 -2.74 15.28
CA LEU A 450 -20.94 -3.41 14.74
C LEU A 450 -20.88 -4.91 15.05
N SER A 451 -21.50 -5.34 16.14
CA SER A 451 -21.64 -6.76 16.46
C SER A 451 -22.57 -7.50 15.49
N ALA A 452 -23.39 -6.77 14.73
CA ALA A 452 -24.19 -7.30 13.62
C ALA A 452 -23.36 -7.58 12.36
N LEU A 453 -22.05 -7.29 12.35
CA LEU A 453 -21.20 -7.65 11.22
C LEU A 453 -20.84 -9.15 11.23
N PRO A 454 -20.60 -9.76 10.06
CA PRO A 454 -20.24 -11.18 9.92
C PRO A 454 -18.99 -11.59 10.74
N LYS A 455 -18.80 -12.90 10.91
CA LYS A 455 -17.72 -13.50 11.71
C LYS A 455 -16.34 -12.85 11.47
N GLY A 456 -15.61 -12.63 12.57
CA GLY A 456 -14.30 -11.98 12.61
C GLY A 456 -14.34 -10.46 12.76
N LEU A 457 -15.46 -9.79 12.44
CA LEU A 457 -15.58 -8.33 12.54
C LEU A 457 -16.24 -7.83 13.83
N TYR A 458 -16.73 -8.71 14.70
CA TYR A 458 -17.40 -8.33 15.95
C TYR A 458 -16.43 -7.96 17.08
N THR A 459 -15.18 -8.43 17.02
CA THR A 459 -14.09 -8.00 17.91
C THR A 459 -13.87 -6.50 17.79
N TYR A 460 -14.16 -5.92 16.62
CA TYR A 460 -14.12 -4.50 16.34
C TYR A 460 -15.24 -3.71 17.03
N ALA A 461 -16.35 -4.33 17.44
CA ALA A 461 -17.43 -3.64 18.15
C ALA A 461 -16.97 -3.09 19.51
N ILE A 462 -16.11 -3.85 20.20
CA ILE A 462 -15.54 -3.49 21.51
C ILE A 462 -14.55 -2.33 21.37
N VAL A 463 -13.74 -2.41 20.32
CA VAL A 463 -12.70 -1.45 20.02
C VAL A 463 -13.30 -0.12 19.54
N ALA A 464 -14.36 -0.17 18.73
CA ALA A 464 -15.14 1.00 18.32
C ALA A 464 -15.79 1.70 19.50
N GLN A 465 -16.33 0.93 20.44
CA GLN A 465 -16.98 1.47 21.63
C GLN A 465 -15.98 2.20 22.53
N TYR A 466 -14.75 1.70 22.59
CA TYR A 466 -13.66 2.33 23.34
C TYR A 466 -13.15 3.62 22.68
N ALA A 467 -13.11 3.68 21.35
CA ALA A 467 -12.74 4.90 20.61
C ALA A 467 -13.73 6.07 20.77
N LEU A 468 -14.82 5.87 21.53
CA LEU A 468 -15.88 6.86 21.78
C LEU A 468 -15.89 7.40 23.20
N GLU A 469 -15.06 6.87 24.08
CA GLU A 469 -14.83 7.50 25.38
C GLU A 469 -14.30 8.92 25.10
N PRO A 470 -14.95 9.98 25.61
CA PRO A 470 -14.62 11.34 25.26
C PRO A 470 -13.24 11.71 25.83
N SER A 471 -12.21 11.58 25.01
CA SER A 471 -10.87 12.08 25.26
C SER A 471 -10.33 12.86 24.07
N ARG A 472 -9.28 13.66 24.29
CA ARG A 472 -8.60 14.40 23.22
C ARG A 472 -8.11 13.41 22.16
N GLY A 473 -8.48 13.63 20.89
CA GLY A 473 -8.04 12.76 19.78
C GLY A 473 -8.82 11.46 19.58
N SER A 474 -9.88 11.22 20.35
CA SER A 474 -10.83 10.10 20.17
C SER A 474 -11.42 10.05 18.75
N GLU A 475 -11.68 11.20 18.12
CA GLU A 475 -12.18 11.26 16.74
C GLU A 475 -11.18 10.71 15.72
N THR A 476 -9.89 11.00 15.88
CA THR A 476 -8.80 10.51 15.02
C THR A 476 -8.64 9.00 15.17
N ILE A 477 -8.66 8.50 16.41
CA ILE A 477 -8.62 7.05 16.69
C ILE A 477 -9.81 6.36 16.03
N ARG A 478 -11.02 6.87 16.26
CA ARG A 478 -12.27 6.34 15.68
C ARG A 478 -12.21 6.31 14.15
N HIS A 479 -11.76 7.40 13.52
CA HIS A 479 -11.65 7.50 12.07
C HIS A 479 -10.76 6.39 11.49
N TYR A 480 -9.52 6.30 11.97
CA TYR A 480 -8.55 5.36 11.42
C TYR A 480 -8.85 3.91 11.82
N PHE A 481 -9.54 3.71 12.93
CA PHE A 481 -10.10 2.43 13.29
C PHE A 481 -11.20 1.97 12.30
N LEU A 482 -12.20 2.81 12.03
CA LEU A 482 -13.24 2.51 11.03
C LEU A 482 -12.63 2.30 9.65
N ARG A 483 -11.59 3.08 9.31
CA ARG A 483 -10.86 2.95 8.06
C ARG A 483 -10.16 1.60 7.96
N LYS A 484 -9.55 1.11 9.05
CA LYS A 484 -8.98 -0.24 9.12
C LYS A 484 -9.99 -1.34 8.80
N ILE A 485 -11.21 -1.23 9.34
CA ILE A 485 -12.28 -2.19 9.06
C ILE A 485 -12.66 -2.15 7.57
N ILE A 486 -12.85 -0.95 7.03
CA ILE A 486 -13.23 -0.76 5.61
C ILE A 486 -12.12 -1.24 4.68
N ALA A 487 -10.87 -0.97 5.00
CA ALA A 487 -9.71 -1.49 4.30
C ALA A 487 -9.70 -3.03 4.33
N GLY A 488 -9.84 -3.66 5.50
CA GLY A 488 -9.91 -5.12 5.62
C GLY A 488 -11.10 -5.76 4.91
N MET A 489 -12.26 -5.09 4.86
CA MET A 489 -13.38 -5.52 4.02
C MET A 489 -13.06 -5.40 2.54
N SER A 490 -12.37 -4.32 2.14
CA SER A 490 -11.98 -4.09 0.76
C SER A 490 -10.96 -5.10 0.28
N GLU A 491 -10.03 -5.58 1.12
CA GLU A 491 -9.05 -6.63 0.76
C GLU A 491 -9.71 -7.89 0.21
N LYS A 492 -10.88 -8.28 0.76
CA LYS A 492 -11.65 -9.43 0.27
C LYS A 492 -12.22 -9.23 -1.14
N LEU A 493 -12.29 -7.98 -1.59
CA LEU A 493 -12.71 -7.56 -2.93
C LEU A 493 -11.51 -7.13 -3.79
N GLY A 494 -10.29 -7.45 -3.35
CA GLY A 494 -9.06 -7.06 -4.02
C GLY A 494 -8.61 -5.60 -3.79
N GLY A 495 -9.19 -4.93 -2.79
CA GLY A 495 -8.74 -3.63 -2.32
C GLY A 495 -7.63 -3.72 -1.28
N GLY A 496 -7.73 -2.87 -0.27
CA GLY A 496 -6.78 -2.69 0.82
C GLY A 496 -6.69 -1.23 1.24
N TRP A 497 -5.82 -0.95 2.20
CA TRP A 497 -5.51 0.41 2.61
C TRP A 497 -5.00 1.26 1.44
N GLY A 498 -5.60 2.43 1.26
CA GLY A 498 -5.30 3.34 0.16
C GLY A 498 -5.73 2.82 -1.20
N SER A 499 -6.76 1.97 -1.28
CA SER A 499 -7.27 1.44 -2.57
C SER A 499 -8.54 2.13 -3.03
N GLU A 500 -8.84 2.03 -4.32
CA GLU A 500 -10.11 2.55 -4.87
C GLU A 500 -11.34 1.82 -4.26
N GLN A 501 -11.23 0.53 -3.97
CA GLN A 501 -12.28 -0.26 -3.32
C GLN A 501 -12.52 0.20 -1.89
N GLU A 502 -11.47 0.49 -1.11
CA GLU A 502 -11.59 1.12 0.21
C GLU A 502 -12.30 2.47 0.08
N ALA A 503 -11.90 3.33 -0.86
CA ALA A 503 -12.54 4.62 -1.09
C ALA A 503 -14.03 4.49 -1.43
N LYS A 504 -14.40 3.54 -2.31
CA LYS A 504 -15.79 3.25 -2.67
C LYS A 504 -16.61 2.80 -1.46
N LEU A 505 -16.07 1.89 -0.65
CA LEU A 505 -16.70 1.42 0.58
C LEU A 505 -16.79 2.53 1.64
N TRP A 506 -15.77 3.37 1.76
CA TRP A 506 -15.75 4.51 2.67
C TRP A 506 -16.82 5.55 2.31
N ASN A 507 -16.91 5.91 1.04
CA ASN A 507 -17.91 6.87 0.56
C ASN A 507 -19.35 6.31 0.66
N LYS A 508 -19.52 4.99 0.52
CA LYS A 508 -20.83 4.34 0.62
C LYS A 508 -21.28 4.10 2.07
N PHE A 509 -20.36 3.70 2.94
CA PHE A 509 -20.66 3.25 4.29
C PHE A 509 -19.85 4.00 5.37
N GLY A 510 -18.55 4.20 5.16
CA GLY A 510 -17.63 4.80 6.14
C GLY A 510 -18.09 6.15 6.69
N LYS A 511 -18.43 7.10 5.82
CA LYS A 511 -18.91 8.42 6.28
C LYS A 511 -20.22 8.34 7.09
N ARG A 512 -21.13 7.44 6.69
CA ARG A 512 -22.39 7.22 7.42
C ARG A 512 -22.11 6.59 8.78
N LEU A 513 -21.22 5.60 8.83
CA LEU A 513 -20.80 4.97 10.08
C LEU A 513 -20.15 6.01 11.00
N GLU A 514 -19.25 6.83 10.49
CA GLU A 514 -18.58 7.87 11.27
C GLU A 514 -19.54 8.94 11.81
N ASP A 515 -20.50 9.41 11.00
CA ASP A 515 -21.53 10.35 11.43
C ASP A 515 -22.57 9.73 12.38
N TRP A 516 -22.81 8.43 12.29
CA TRP A 516 -23.69 7.69 13.20
C TRP A 516 -23.03 7.34 14.54
N VAL A 517 -21.71 7.38 14.58
CA VAL A 517 -20.88 6.99 15.73
C VAL A 517 -20.40 8.27 16.47
N LYS A 518 -21.05 9.43 16.28
CA LYS A 518 -20.79 10.68 17.01
C LYS A 518 -21.63 10.74 18.31
N PRO A 519 -21.03 11.08 19.46
CA PRO A 519 -21.79 11.27 20.71
C PRO A 519 -22.84 12.40 20.55
N GLY A 520 -24.08 12.15 20.98
CA GLY A 520 -25.14 13.18 21.04
C GLY A 520 -26.23 13.11 19.96
N ARG A 521 -26.45 11.96 19.32
CA ARG A 521 -27.64 11.69 18.49
C ARG A 521 -28.45 10.52 19.01
#